data_AF-A0A941IUG1-F1
#
_entry.id   AF-A0A941IUG1-F1
#
_cell.length_a   1.000
_cell.length_b   1.000
_cell.length_c   1.000
_cell.angle_alpha   90.00
_cell.angle_beta   90.00
_cell.angle_gamma   90.00
#
_symmetry.space_group_name_H-M   'P 1'
#
loop_
_entity.id
_entity.type
_entity.pdbx_description
1 polymer ?
#
loop_
_entity_poly.entity_id
_entity_poly.type
_entity_poly.pdbx_seq_one_letter_code
_entity_poly.pdbx_strand_id
1 'polypeptide(L)'
;MSPNFEKRMLSHIAEFPPVECTLPWRNPEPPTTALESKQRKPITVRLLVSTARGNRVQYQTFNKAAWKPALAAAGVIEVVGRRQVKEGTRITSRRVFEDARGEMYHVLRRTFASVQSEAGESIVSVSKWLGPANPNVTLTYYAHFMPDAGRRGMGAMDAWLDDGPEQIVPD
;
A
#
# COMPACT_ATOMS: atom_id res chain seq x y z
N MET A 1 -1.90 -14.62 10.80
CA MET A 1 -2.47 -13.76 9.72
C MET A 1 -3.88 -13.39 10.16
N SER A 2 -4.40 -12.18 9.85
CA SER A 2 -5.78 -11.84 10.21
C SER A 2 -6.77 -12.76 9.45
N PRO A 3 -7.78 -13.35 10.11
CA PRO A 3 -8.72 -14.29 9.46
C PRO A 3 -9.42 -13.69 8.24
N ASN A 4 -9.80 -12.41 8.31
CA ASN A 4 -10.45 -11.72 7.19
C ASN A 4 -9.50 -11.50 6.01
N PHE A 5 -8.22 -11.24 6.28
CA PHE A 5 -7.22 -11.08 5.23
C PHE A 5 -6.96 -12.40 4.52
N GLU A 6 -6.80 -13.49 5.27
CA GLU A 6 -6.63 -14.84 4.73
C GLU A 6 -7.79 -15.23 3.82
N LYS A 7 -9.04 -15.06 4.29
CA LYS A 7 -10.23 -15.33 3.49
C LYS A 7 -10.24 -14.57 2.15
N ARG A 8 -9.90 -13.28 2.18
CA ARG A 8 -9.84 -12.44 0.96
C ARG A 8 -8.70 -12.85 0.04
N MET A 9 -7.55 -13.20 0.58
CA MET A 9 -6.41 -13.69 -0.19
C MET A 9 -6.74 -15.01 -0.89
N LEU A 10 -7.35 -15.97 -0.20
CA LEU A 10 -7.76 -17.24 -0.78
C LEU A 10 -8.83 -17.06 -1.86
N SER A 11 -9.80 -16.17 -1.63
CA SER A 11 -10.83 -15.83 -2.63
C SER A 11 -10.19 -15.24 -3.89
N HIS A 12 -9.23 -14.32 -3.72
CA HIS A 12 -8.48 -13.73 -4.83
C HIS A 12 -7.67 -14.78 -5.59
N ILE A 13 -7.00 -15.71 -4.90
CA ILE A 13 -6.23 -16.79 -5.52
C ILE A 13 -7.13 -17.74 -6.33
N ALA A 14 -8.34 -18.01 -5.83
CA ALA A 14 -9.30 -18.86 -6.54
C ALA A 14 -9.84 -18.19 -7.82
N GLU A 15 -10.14 -16.89 -7.77
CA GLU A 15 -10.63 -16.12 -8.91
C GLU A 15 -9.51 -15.78 -9.92
N PHE A 16 -8.31 -15.48 -9.41
CA PHE A 16 -7.14 -15.09 -10.17
C PHE A 16 -5.95 -15.99 -9.81
N PRO A 17 -5.83 -17.18 -10.44
CA PRO A 17 -4.75 -18.11 -10.18
C PRO A 17 -3.37 -17.46 -10.32
N PRO A 18 -2.43 -17.69 -9.38
CA PRO A 18 -1.09 -17.10 -9.45
C PRO A 18 -0.34 -17.51 -10.71
N VAL A 19 0.25 -16.53 -11.39
CA VAL A 19 0.92 -16.74 -12.70
C VAL A 19 2.43 -16.77 -12.53
N GLU A 20 3.09 -17.73 -13.18
CA GLU A 20 4.55 -17.78 -13.22
C GLU A 20 5.13 -16.63 -14.06
N CYS A 21 6.07 -15.90 -13.49
CA CYS A 21 6.73 -14.78 -14.14
C CYS A 21 8.23 -14.82 -13.88
N THR A 22 9.01 -14.88 -14.96
CA THR A 22 10.47 -14.89 -14.93
C THR A 22 10.99 -13.49 -15.23
N LEU A 23 11.62 -12.85 -14.24
CA LEU A 23 12.16 -11.50 -14.38
C LEU A 23 13.49 -11.32 -13.65
N PRO A 24 14.33 -10.35 -14.06
CA PRO A 24 15.54 -9.98 -13.35
C PRO A 24 15.19 -9.11 -12.13
N TRP A 25 14.54 -9.71 -11.12
CA TRP A 25 13.99 -9.01 -9.95
C TRP A 25 15.01 -8.19 -9.14
N ARG A 26 16.30 -8.56 -9.22
CA ARG A 26 17.39 -7.85 -8.52
C ARG A 26 17.87 -6.62 -9.28
N ASN A 27 18.38 -6.81 -10.50
CA ASN A 27 18.85 -5.72 -11.35
C ASN A 27 18.54 -6.06 -12.82
N PRO A 28 17.75 -5.22 -13.53
CA PRO A 28 17.38 -5.43 -14.92
C PRO A 28 18.47 -5.05 -15.94
N GLU A 29 19.56 -4.40 -15.53
CA GLU A 29 20.65 -3.99 -16.41
C GLU A 29 21.43 -5.20 -16.94
N PRO A 30 21.86 -5.15 -18.22
CA PRO A 30 22.74 -6.17 -18.78
C PRO A 30 23.96 -6.40 -17.88
N PRO A 31 24.30 -7.65 -17.53
CA PRO A 31 25.49 -7.93 -16.77
C PRO A 31 26.74 -7.67 -17.62
N THR A 32 27.73 -7.00 -17.05
CA THR A 32 29.01 -6.68 -17.69
C THR A 32 30.08 -7.71 -17.32
N THR A 33 29.89 -8.43 -16.20
CA THR A 33 30.82 -9.47 -15.72
C THR A 33 30.13 -10.83 -15.50
N ALA A 34 30.93 -11.91 -15.48
CA ALA A 34 30.42 -13.26 -15.20
C ALA A 34 29.82 -13.41 -13.78
N LEU A 35 30.34 -12.64 -12.80
CA LEU A 35 29.78 -12.58 -11.45
C LEU A 35 28.40 -11.92 -11.45
N GLU A 36 28.26 -10.80 -12.17
CA GLU A 36 26.97 -10.11 -12.34
C GLU A 36 25.94 -11.00 -13.04
N SER A 37 26.34 -11.76 -14.07
CA SER A 37 25.45 -12.72 -14.73
C SER A 37 24.88 -13.76 -13.77
N LYS A 38 25.68 -14.25 -12.82
CA LYS A 38 25.21 -15.18 -11.77
C LYS A 38 24.29 -14.47 -10.77
N GLN A 39 24.64 -13.26 -10.34
CA GLN A 39 23.89 -12.52 -9.31
C GLN A 39 22.56 -11.95 -9.81
N ARG A 40 22.49 -11.57 -11.10
CA ARG A 40 21.35 -10.94 -11.78
C ARG A 40 20.51 -11.93 -12.58
N LYS A 41 20.76 -13.24 -12.43
CA LYS A 41 20.00 -14.29 -13.12
C LYS A 41 18.49 -14.08 -12.88
N PRO A 42 17.66 -14.09 -13.94
CA PRO A 42 16.21 -14.01 -13.78
C PRO A 42 15.68 -15.11 -12.86
N ILE A 43 14.73 -14.74 -12.00
CA ILE A 43 14.10 -15.66 -11.06
C ILE A 43 12.64 -15.80 -11.47
N THR A 44 12.17 -17.05 -11.53
CA THR A 44 10.74 -17.36 -11.73
C THR A 44 10.04 -17.35 -10.39
N VAL A 45 8.96 -16.57 -10.29
CA VAL A 45 8.10 -16.51 -9.11
C VAL A 45 6.64 -16.59 -9.53
N ARG A 46 5.75 -17.02 -8.63
CA ARG A 46 4.31 -16.97 -8.85
C ARG A 46 3.75 -15.64 -8.35
N LEU A 47 3.21 -14.85 -9.28
CA LEU A 47 2.63 -13.55 -8.98
C LEU A 47 1.18 -13.72 -8.55
N LEU A 48 0.86 -13.30 -7.32
CA LEU A 48 -0.51 -13.22 -6.81
C LEU A 48 -1.32 -12.14 -7.56
N VAL A 49 -0.67 -11.06 -7.98
CA VAL A 49 -1.29 -9.98 -8.75
C VAL A 49 -0.51 -9.79 -10.04
N SER A 50 -1.19 -9.94 -11.17
CA SER A 50 -0.60 -9.82 -12.50
C SER A 50 -1.53 -9.01 -13.41
N THR A 51 -0.98 -8.58 -14.55
CA THR A 51 -1.77 -7.98 -15.62
C THR A 51 -2.56 -9.07 -16.37
N ALA A 52 -3.56 -8.68 -17.16
CA ALA A 52 -4.28 -9.62 -18.04
C ALA A 52 -3.37 -10.39 -19.04
N ARG A 53 -2.11 -9.98 -19.19
CA ARG A 53 -1.10 -10.66 -20.01
C ARG A 53 -0.17 -11.57 -19.19
N GLY A 54 -0.47 -11.85 -17.92
CA GLY A 54 0.36 -12.68 -17.05
C GLY A 54 1.70 -12.04 -16.63
N ASN A 55 1.87 -10.74 -16.83
CA ASN A 55 3.11 -10.02 -16.50
C ASN A 55 2.98 -9.21 -15.22
N ARG A 56 4.13 -8.78 -14.67
CA ARG A 56 4.18 -7.84 -13.52
C ARG A 56 3.32 -6.60 -13.77
N VAL A 57 2.73 -6.09 -12.70
CA VAL A 57 2.01 -4.82 -12.74
C VAL A 57 3.00 -3.65 -12.75
N GLN A 58 2.98 -2.85 -13.81
CA GLN A 58 3.74 -1.60 -13.85
C GLN A 58 2.93 -0.47 -13.21
N TYR A 59 3.52 0.23 -12.23
CA TYR A 59 2.82 1.25 -11.44
C TYR A 59 2.18 2.36 -12.29
N GLN A 60 2.86 2.86 -13.35
CA GLN A 60 2.31 3.93 -14.19
C GLN A 60 1.06 3.48 -14.94
N THR A 61 1.11 2.28 -15.50
CA THR A 61 0.00 1.68 -16.24
C THR A 61 -1.15 1.37 -15.30
N PHE A 62 -0.87 0.80 -14.13
CA PHE A 62 -1.89 0.57 -13.10
C PHE A 62 -2.59 1.86 -12.67
N ASN A 63 -1.83 2.91 -12.35
CA ASN A 63 -2.40 4.19 -11.94
C ASN A 63 -3.32 4.78 -13.02
N LYS A 64 -2.90 4.73 -14.29
CA LYS A 64 -3.66 5.30 -15.40
C LYS A 64 -4.86 4.45 -15.81
N ALA A 65 -4.70 3.13 -15.88
CA ALA A 65 -5.66 2.24 -16.51
C ALA A 65 -6.64 1.56 -15.55
N ALA A 66 -6.26 1.37 -14.28
CA ALA A 66 -7.10 0.72 -13.28
C ALA A 66 -7.46 1.66 -12.13
N TRP A 67 -6.47 2.33 -11.55
CA TRP A 67 -6.65 3.12 -10.32
C TRP A 67 -7.49 4.38 -10.51
N LYS A 68 -7.12 5.29 -11.44
CA LYS A 68 -7.91 6.50 -11.71
C LYS A 68 -9.37 6.19 -12.09
N PRO A 69 -9.65 5.21 -12.98
CA PRO A 69 -11.01 4.77 -13.23
C PRO A 69 -11.76 4.29 -11.97
N ALA A 70 -11.09 3.56 -11.08
CA ALA A 70 -11.69 3.08 -9.84
C ALA A 70 -11.99 4.23 -8.87
N LEU A 71 -11.08 5.19 -8.71
CA LEU A 71 -11.31 6.40 -7.91
C LEU A 71 -12.50 7.20 -8.42
N ALA A 72 -12.62 7.37 -9.74
CA ALA A 72 -13.74 8.07 -10.33
C ALA A 72 -15.06 7.30 -10.14
N ALA A 73 -15.04 5.97 -10.26
CA ALA A 73 -16.21 5.13 -9.98
C ALA A 73 -16.62 5.19 -8.50
N ALA A 74 -15.66 5.38 -7.60
CA ALA A 74 -15.90 5.57 -6.17
C ALA A 74 -16.26 7.01 -5.79
N GLY A 75 -16.30 7.96 -6.74
CA GLY A 75 -16.61 9.37 -6.49
C GLY A 75 -15.49 10.14 -5.77
N VAL A 76 -14.27 9.62 -5.74
CA VAL A 76 -13.12 10.29 -5.11
C VAL A 76 -12.53 11.37 -6.03
N ILE A 77 -12.60 11.17 -7.35
CA ILE A 77 -12.07 12.10 -8.35
C ILE A 77 -13.05 12.31 -9.49
N GLU A 78 -13.03 13.48 -10.10
CA GLU A 78 -13.92 13.81 -11.22
C GLU A 78 -13.35 13.46 -12.61
N VAL A 79 -14.27 13.16 -13.53
CA VAL A 79 -13.96 13.00 -14.96
C VAL A 79 -14.10 14.36 -15.65
N VAL A 80 -12.98 15.06 -15.80
CA VAL A 80 -12.91 16.44 -16.34
C VAL A 80 -13.12 16.50 -17.86
N GLY A 81 -13.03 15.36 -18.57
CA GLY A 81 -13.40 15.34 -19.98
C GLY A 81 -13.03 14.07 -20.73
N ARG A 82 -12.98 14.19 -22.06
CA ARG A 82 -12.56 13.12 -22.97
C ARG A 82 -11.53 13.64 -23.95
N ARG A 83 -10.36 12.99 -23.99
CA ARG A 83 -9.31 13.28 -24.97
C ARG A 83 -9.41 12.28 -26.09
N GLN A 84 -9.59 12.78 -27.32
CA GLN A 84 -9.45 11.96 -28.51
C GLN A 84 -7.97 11.87 -28.89
N VAL A 85 -7.50 10.66 -29.14
CA VAL A 85 -6.16 10.38 -29.65
C VAL A 85 -6.32 9.69 -30.99
N LYS A 86 -5.82 10.33 -32.04
CA LYS A 86 -5.76 9.78 -33.38
C LYS A 86 -4.41 9.09 -33.57
N GLU A 87 -4.45 7.80 -33.86
CA GLU A 87 -3.27 6.98 -34.13
C GLU A 87 -3.48 6.32 -35.50
N GLY A 88 -2.84 6.90 -36.53
CA GLY A 88 -3.14 6.58 -37.93
C GLY A 88 -4.60 6.90 -38.29
N THR A 89 -5.34 5.88 -38.73
CA THR A 89 -6.78 5.97 -39.05
C THR A 89 -7.69 5.71 -37.85
N ARG A 90 -7.18 5.20 -36.73
CA ARG A 90 -7.99 4.93 -35.53
C ARG A 90 -8.13 6.17 -34.66
N ILE A 91 -9.36 6.47 -34.26
CA ILE A 91 -9.67 7.49 -33.25
C ILE A 91 -10.07 6.75 -31.97
N THR A 92 -9.33 6.97 -30.89
CA THR A 92 -9.67 6.46 -29.56
C THR A 92 -10.06 7.61 -28.64
N SER A 93 -11.15 7.45 -27.89
CA SER A 93 -11.54 8.42 -26.86
C SER A 93 -11.13 7.89 -25.50
N ARG A 94 -10.32 8.64 -24.76
CA ARG A 94 -9.93 8.30 -23.38
C ARG A 94 -10.48 9.33 -22.41
N ARG A 95 -10.99 8.85 -21.27
CA ARG A 95 -11.39 9.72 -20.16
C ARG A 95 -10.18 10.49 -19.64
N VAL A 96 -10.38 11.79 -19.42
CA VAL A 96 -9.45 12.67 -18.72
C VAL A 96 -9.98 12.84 -17.32
N PHE A 97 -9.14 12.54 -16.35
CA PHE A 97 -9.44 12.70 -14.92
C PHE A 97 -8.73 13.94 -14.41
N GLU A 98 -9.25 14.52 -13.33
CA GLU A 98 -8.58 15.60 -12.61
C GLU A 98 -7.15 15.24 -12.15
N ASP A 99 -6.38 16.25 -11.78
CA ASP A 99 -5.01 16.06 -11.29
C ASP A 99 -5.01 15.50 -9.87
N ALA A 100 -5.10 14.18 -9.78
CA ALA A 100 -5.09 13.44 -8.54
C ALA A 100 -3.72 12.79 -8.28
N ARG A 101 -2.62 13.54 -8.42
CA ARG A 101 -1.27 13.05 -8.04
C ARG A 101 -1.21 12.62 -6.58
N GLY A 102 -1.88 13.37 -5.71
CA GLY A 102 -2.04 13.05 -4.29
C GLY A 102 -2.75 11.71 -4.08
N GLU A 103 -3.68 11.34 -4.95
CA GLU A 103 -4.53 10.14 -4.79
C GLU A 103 -4.00 8.91 -5.52
N MET A 104 -2.76 8.91 -6.02
CA MET A 104 -2.17 7.71 -6.63
C MET A 104 -2.12 6.53 -5.63
N TYR A 105 -1.90 5.31 -6.12
CA TYR A 105 -2.00 4.08 -5.30
C TYR A 105 -1.24 4.08 -3.96
N HIS A 106 -0.22 4.94 -3.80
CA HIS A 106 0.46 5.18 -2.52
C HIS A 106 -0.48 5.67 -1.40
N VAL A 107 -1.65 6.21 -1.72
CA VAL A 107 -2.69 6.54 -0.73
C VAL A 107 -3.11 5.31 0.08
N LEU A 108 -3.19 4.12 -0.52
CA LEU A 108 -3.52 2.89 0.21
C LEU A 108 -2.54 2.58 1.34
N ARG A 109 -1.25 2.85 1.10
CA ARG A 109 -0.20 2.68 2.11
C ARG A 109 -0.36 3.69 3.24
N ARG A 110 -0.73 4.94 2.92
CA ARG A 110 -1.01 5.97 3.92
C ARG A 110 -2.25 5.62 4.73
N THR A 111 -3.34 5.19 4.08
CA THR A 111 -4.57 4.74 4.74
C THR A 111 -4.29 3.59 5.71
N PHE A 112 -3.49 2.59 5.30
CA PHE A 112 -3.09 1.51 6.21
C PHE A 112 -2.37 2.05 7.44
N ALA A 113 -1.39 2.94 7.27
CA ALA A 113 -0.66 3.53 8.39
C ALA A 113 -1.58 4.33 9.32
N SER A 114 -2.46 5.19 8.76
CA SER A 114 -3.43 5.98 9.51
C SER A 114 -4.37 5.09 10.33
N VAL A 115 -4.94 4.04 9.72
CA VAL A 115 -5.84 3.10 10.42
C VAL A 115 -5.11 2.39 11.57
N GLN A 116 -3.88 1.94 11.36
CA GLN A 116 -3.11 1.29 12.43
C GLN A 116 -2.76 2.27 13.56
N SER A 117 -2.38 3.50 13.22
CA SER A 117 -2.06 4.54 14.20
C SER A 117 -3.30 4.96 14.99
N GLU A 118 -4.45 5.10 14.35
CA GLU A 118 -5.73 5.40 15.01
C GLU A 118 -6.16 4.26 15.95
N ALA A 119 -5.98 3.01 15.54
CA ALA A 119 -6.17 1.84 16.39
C ALA A 119 -5.16 1.76 17.56
N GLY A 120 -4.16 2.65 17.58
CA GLY A 120 -3.26 2.81 18.69
C GLY A 120 -2.01 1.92 18.65
N GLU A 121 -1.70 1.36 17.48
CA GLU A 121 -0.49 0.56 17.26
C GLU A 121 0.78 1.40 17.42
N SER A 122 1.88 0.76 17.80
CA SER A 122 3.17 1.45 17.93
C SER A 122 3.66 1.96 16.58
N ILE A 123 4.10 3.22 16.55
CA ILE A 123 4.71 3.82 15.36
C ILE A 123 5.96 3.04 14.89
N VAL A 124 6.66 2.38 15.82
CA VAL A 124 7.80 1.51 15.52
C VAL A 124 7.34 0.24 14.79
N SER A 125 6.25 -0.38 15.25
CA SER A 125 5.63 -1.54 14.58
C SER A 125 5.17 -1.18 13.17
N VAL A 126 4.43 -0.08 13.03
CA VAL A 126 3.91 0.39 11.73
C VAL A 126 5.07 0.70 10.77
N SER A 127 6.10 1.41 11.23
CA SER A 127 7.32 1.69 10.46
C SER A 127 8.00 0.40 9.99
N LYS A 128 8.16 -0.58 10.89
CA LYS A 128 8.75 -1.88 10.56
C LYS A 128 7.96 -2.64 9.50
N TRP A 129 6.62 -2.66 9.58
CA TRP A 129 5.77 -3.35 8.60
C TRP A 129 5.74 -2.67 7.24
N LEU A 130 5.77 -1.34 7.22
CA LEU A 130 5.86 -0.57 5.99
C LEU A 130 7.23 -0.77 5.30
N GLY A 131 8.24 -1.17 6.06
CA GLY A 131 9.60 -1.42 5.58
C GLY A 131 10.51 -0.22 5.83
N PRO A 132 11.84 -0.40 5.68
CA PRO A 132 12.84 0.56 6.11
C PRO A 132 12.88 1.79 5.19
N ALA A 133 11.91 2.68 5.36
CA ALA A 133 11.98 4.07 4.93
C ALA A 133 11.99 4.91 6.21
N ASN A 134 13.19 5.37 6.58
CA ASN A 134 13.52 6.33 7.65
C ASN A 134 12.40 6.64 8.67
N PRO A 135 12.52 6.20 9.94
CA PRO A 135 11.54 6.48 11.01
C PRO A 135 11.10 7.96 11.10
N ASN A 136 11.99 8.91 10.80
CA ASN A 136 11.67 10.34 10.79
C ASN A 136 10.68 10.71 9.68
N VAL A 137 10.74 10.05 8.51
CA VAL A 137 9.80 10.26 7.41
C VAL A 137 8.41 9.74 7.80
N THR A 138 8.35 8.58 8.45
CA THR A 138 7.09 7.99 8.94
C THR A 138 6.44 8.89 10.01
N LEU A 139 7.22 9.46 10.93
CA LEU A 139 6.68 10.38 11.94
C LEU A 139 6.15 11.69 11.30
N THR A 140 6.92 12.32 10.41
CA THR A 140 6.51 13.58 9.74
C THR A 140 5.23 13.43 8.91
N TYR A 141 5.03 12.29 8.23
CA TYR A 141 3.84 12.09 7.39
C TYR A 141 2.59 11.66 8.16
N TYR A 142 2.73 11.04 9.35
CA TYR A 142 1.59 10.44 10.07
C TYR A 142 1.23 11.15 11.39
N ALA A 143 2.11 11.97 11.96
CA ALA A 143 1.82 12.70 13.20
C ALA A 143 0.64 13.69 13.09
N HIS A 144 0.31 14.18 11.89
CA HIS A 144 -0.78 15.14 11.69
C HIS A 144 -2.20 14.53 11.68
N PHE A 145 -2.34 13.20 11.62
CA PHE A 145 -3.64 12.51 11.59
C PHE A 145 -4.13 12.06 12.97
N MET A 146 -3.65 12.72 14.01
CA MET A 146 -3.69 12.25 15.38
C MET A 146 -4.29 13.29 16.36
N PRO A 147 -5.45 13.92 16.09
CA PRO A 147 -6.04 14.90 17.00
C PRO A 147 -6.41 14.30 18.38
N ASP A 148 -6.67 12.99 18.43
CA ASP A 148 -6.96 12.24 19.66
C ASP A 148 -5.80 11.29 20.07
N ALA A 149 -4.65 11.35 19.41
CA ALA A 149 -3.53 10.49 19.81
C ALA A 149 -3.02 10.91 21.17
N GLY A 150 -3.13 9.98 22.11
CA GLY A 150 -2.90 10.25 23.51
C GLY A 150 -4.11 9.91 24.37
N ARG A 151 -5.35 9.83 23.84
CA ARG A 151 -6.52 9.44 24.66
C ARG A 151 -6.37 8.08 25.32
N ARG A 152 -5.78 7.10 24.62
CA ARG A 152 -5.41 5.81 25.21
C ARG A 152 -4.32 5.91 26.26
N GLY A 153 -3.32 6.76 26.04
CA GLY A 153 -2.22 6.98 27.00
C GLY A 153 -2.72 7.69 28.26
N MET A 154 -3.56 8.70 28.10
CA MET A 154 -4.27 9.39 29.18
C MET A 154 -5.18 8.44 29.93
N GLY A 155 -6.03 7.66 29.24
CA GLY A 155 -6.87 6.66 29.90
C GLY A 155 -6.10 5.57 30.63
N ALA A 156 -4.91 5.18 30.14
CA ALA A 156 -4.04 4.24 30.84
C ALA A 156 -3.40 4.87 32.10
N MET A 157 -3.02 6.15 32.03
CA MET A 157 -2.52 6.90 33.19
C MET A 157 -3.62 7.18 34.20
N ASP A 158 -4.83 7.53 33.74
CA ASP A 158 -6.01 7.73 34.60
C ASP A 158 -6.35 6.44 35.34
N ALA A 159 -6.38 5.29 34.65
CA ALA A 159 -6.61 3.99 35.30
C ALA A 159 -5.50 3.64 36.31
N TRP A 160 -4.24 3.92 35.99
CA TRP A 160 -3.12 3.69 36.90
C TRP A 160 -3.15 4.60 38.14
N LEU A 161 -3.64 5.84 37.97
CA LEU A 161 -3.81 6.79 39.08
C LEU A 161 -5.06 6.49 39.93
N ASP A 162 -6.10 5.89 39.33
CA ASP A 162 -7.30 5.42 40.04
C ASP A 162 -7.04 4.15 40.86
N ASP A 163 -6.10 3.30 40.44
CA ASP A 163 -5.53 2.21 41.27
C ASP A 163 -4.63 2.82 42.37
N GLY A 164 -5.25 3.45 43.37
CA GLY A 164 -4.58 3.89 44.59
C GLY A 164 -3.85 2.73 45.29
N PRO A 165 -2.82 3.01 46.13
CA PRO A 165 -2.05 1.96 46.78
C PRO A 165 -2.99 1.03 47.54
N GLU A 166 -2.89 -0.28 47.29
CA GLU A 166 -3.52 -1.31 48.13
C GLU A 166 -3.22 -0.94 49.58
N GLN A 167 -4.25 -0.55 50.33
CA GLN A 167 -4.14 -0.47 51.78
C GLN A 167 -3.94 -1.90 52.25
N ILE A 168 -2.68 -2.30 52.36
CA ILE A 168 -2.27 -3.45 53.16
C ILE A 168 -2.57 -3.03 54.60
N VAL A 169 -3.80 -3.26 55.03
CA VAL A 169 -4.17 -3.18 56.45
C VAL A 169 -3.71 -4.50 57.05
N PRO A 170 -2.70 -4.51 57.94
CA PRO A 170 -2.37 -5.72 58.70
C PRO A 170 -3.45 -5.95 59.76
N ASP A 171 -3.89 -7.20 59.89
CA ASP A 171 -4.73 -7.67 61.00
C ASP A 171 -4.08 -7.44 62.38
#